data_AF-A0A350I9S0-F1
#
_entry.id   AF-A0A350I9S0-F1
#
_cell.length_a   1.000
_cell.length_b   1.000
_cell.length_c   1.000
_cell.angle_alpha   90.00
_cell.angle_beta   90.00
_cell.angle_gamma   90.00
#
_symmetry.space_group_name_H-M   'P 1'
#
loop_
_entity.id
_entity.type
_entity.pdbx_description
1 polymer ?
#
loop_
_entity_poly.entity_id
_entity_poly.type
_entity_poly.pdbx_seq_one_letter_code
_entity_poly.pdbx_strand_id
1 'polypeptide(L)' 'MWTLVFIVLTFNSDTKELEPTIQGSWAFKGMYECFAAREVLGYQYTGSYGSYPLGSQAVCIPQPVGEPT' A
#
# COMPACT_ATOMS: atom_id res chain seq x y z
N MET A 1 -12.05 9.88 -4.33
CA MET A 1 -10.57 9.87 -4.26
C MET A 1 -10.11 8.46 -3.93
N TRP A 2 -8.86 8.14 -4.23
CA TRP A 2 -8.24 6.84 -3.99
C TRP A 2 -7.00 7.03 -3.12
N THR A 3 -6.75 6.09 -2.21
CA THR A 3 -5.56 6.09 -1.36
C THR A 3 -4.72 4.88 -1.70
N LEU A 4 -3.48 5.09 -2.14
CA LEU A 4 -2.46 4.04 -2.19
C LEU A 4 -1.92 3.87 -0.77
N VAL A 5 -1.92 2.64 -0.26
CA VAL A 5 -1.35 2.28 1.04
C VAL A 5 -0.29 1.21 0.80
N PHE A 6 0.93 1.46 1.27
CA PHE A 6 2.01 0.48 1.27
C PHE A 6 2.13 -0.15 2.66
N ILE A 7 1.97 -1.47 2.71
CA ILE A 7 1.93 -2.27 3.93
C ILE A 7 3.12 -3.22 3.93
N VAL A 8 3.82 -3.29 5.06
CA VAL A 8 4.90 -4.25 5.30
C VAL A 8 4.65 -4.96 6.62
N LEU A 9 4.84 -6.28 6.63
CA LEU A 9 4.85 -7.10 7.84
C LEU A 9 6.17 -6.85 8.57
N THR A 10 6.07 -6.23 9.74
CA THR A 10 7.22 -5.98 10.62
C THR A 10 7.12 -6.92 11.81
N PHE A 11 8.24 -7.53 12.21
CA PHE A 11 8.28 -8.35 13.41
C PHE A 11 8.16 -7.47 14.65
N ASN A 12 7.12 -7.69 15.45
CA ASN A 12 6.96 -7.04 16.74
C ASN A 12 7.69 -7.86 17.82
N SER A 13 8.66 -7.23 18.49
CA SER A 13 9.49 -7.91 19.50
C SER A 13 8.73 -8.30 20.77
N ASP A 14 7.62 -7.64 21.06
CA ASP A 14 6.87 -7.80 22.30
C ASP A 14 5.82 -8.90 22.15
N THR A 15 5.07 -8.89 21.03
CA THR A 15 4.05 -9.91 20.72
C THR A 15 4.65 -11.18 20.10
N LYS A 16 5.89 -11.11 19.58
CA LYS A 16 6.55 -12.19 18.81
C LYS A 16 5.81 -12.56 17.52
N GLU A 17 5.02 -11.64 16.98
CA GLU A 17 4.23 -11.85 15.77
C GLU A 17 4.66 -10.89 14.64
N LEU A 18 4.29 -11.23 13.40
CA LEU A 18 4.41 -10.32 12.27
C LEU A 18 3.16 -9.44 12.21
N GLU A 19 3.36 -8.14 12.35
CA GLU A 19 2.28 -7.16 12.38
C GLU A 19 2.32 -6.26 11.13
N PRO A 20 1.16 -6.00 10.50
CA PRO A 20 1.09 -5.12 9.34
C PRO A 20 1.35 -3.67 9.77
N THR A 21 2.33 -3.04 9.13
CA THR A 21 2.69 -1.64 9.34
C THR A 21 2.50 -0.86 8.04
N ILE A 22 1.88 0.32 8.12
CA ILE A 22 1.79 1.24 6.98
C ILE A 22 3.14 1.96 6.84
N GLN A 23 3.86 1.66 5.77
CA GLN A 23 5.13 2.30 5.42
C GLN A 23 4.94 3.58 4.61
N GLY A 24 3.78 3.74 3.96
CA GLY A 24 3.47 4.96 3.23
C GLY A 24 2.01 5.01 2.77
N SER A 25 1.49 6.23 2.63
CA SER A 25 0.17 6.48 2.06
C SER A 25 0.16 7.72 1.17
N TRP A 26 -0.55 7.62 0.03
CA TRP A 26 -0.64 8.69 -0.96
C TRP A 26 -2.05 8.79 -1.53
N ALA A 27 -2.51 10.01 -1.74
CA ALA A 27 -3.85 10.28 -2.25
C ALA A 27 -3.83 10.61 -3.75
N PHE A 28 -4.78 10.01 -4.48
CA PHE A 28 -4.95 10.17 -5.92
C PHE A 28 -6.39 10.56 -6.24
N LYS A 29 -6.60 11.31 -7.32
CA LYS A 29 -7.94 11.73 -7.73
C LYS A 29 -8.68 10.56 -8.35
N GLY A 30 -8.01 9.82 -9.23
CA GLY A 30 -8.58 8.71 -9.99
C GLY A 30 -8.07 7.32 -9.58
N MET A 31 -8.87 6.30 -9.90
CA MET A 31 -8.51 4.89 -9.77
C MET A 31 -7.24 4.56 -10.56
N TYR A 32 -7.20 4.98 -11.83
CA TYR A 32 -6.10 4.67 -12.73
C TYR A 32 -4.77 5.29 -12.29
N GLU A 33 -4.80 6.52 -11.76
CA GLU A 33 -3.60 7.17 -11.21
C GLU A 33 -3.04 6.39 -10.01
N CYS A 34 -3.93 5.95 -9.11
CA CYS A 34 -3.52 5.13 -7.97
C CYS A 34 -2.91 3.80 -8.44
N PHE A 35 -3.56 3.12 -9.39
CA PHE A 35 -3.10 1.82 -9.87
C PHE A 35 -1.76 1.95 -10.60
N ALA A 36 -1.59 2.97 -11.44
CA ALA A 36 -0.31 3.25 -12.09
C ALA A 36 0.80 3.53 -11.06
N ALA A 37 0.52 4.34 -10.04
CA ALA A 37 1.48 4.59 -8.96
C ALA A 37 1.83 3.32 -8.17
N ARG A 38 0.85 2.41 -7.95
CA ARG A 38 1.09 1.10 -7.36
C ARG A 38 2.04 0.25 -8.22
N GLU A 39 1.86 0.23 -9.54
CA GLU A 39 2.75 -0.54 -10.41
C GLU A 39 4.18 0.00 -10.37
N VAL A 40 4.33 1.34 -10.43
CA VAL A 40 5.63 2.04 -10.33
C VAL A 40 6.30 1.79 -8.98
N LEU A 41 5.54 1.81 -7.89
CA LEU A 41 6.07 1.52 -6.55
C LEU A 41 6.66 0.11 -6.48
N GLY A 42 5.96 -0.91 -6.99
CA GLY A 42 6.48 -2.28 -7.06
C GLY A 42 7.79 -2.35 -7.87
N TYR A 43 7.85 -1.64 -9.00
CA TYR A 43 9.06 -1.54 -9.82
C TYR A 43 10.24 -0.92 -9.05
N GLN A 44 10.01 0.13 -8.26
CA GLN A 44 11.06 0.78 -7.47
C GLN A 44 11.70 -0.16 -6.43
N TYR A 45 10.94 -1.11 -5.89
CA TYR A 45 11.45 -2.05 -4.89
C TYR A 45 12.04 -3.33 -5.49
N THR A 46 11.53 -3.80 -6.63
CA THR A 46 11.86 -5.13 -7.16
C THR A 46 12.42 -5.14 -8.58
N GLY A 47 12.38 -4.01 -9.28
CA GLY A 47 12.69 -3.93 -10.72
C GLY A 47 11.60 -4.53 -11.61
N SER A 48 10.46 -4.93 -11.06
CA SER A 48 9.32 -5.49 -11.79
C SER A 48 8.02 -4.79 -11.39
N TYR A 49 7.24 -4.34 -12.39
CA TYR A 49 5.99 -3.60 -12.15
C TYR A 49 4.99 -4.44 -11.37
N GLY A 50 4.39 -3.82 -10.35
CA GLY A 50 3.36 -4.45 -9.52
C GLY A 50 3.86 -5.60 -8.63
N SER A 51 5.15 -5.91 -8.65
CA SER A 51 5.76 -6.94 -7.83
C SER A 51 6.31 -6.34 -6.53
N TYR A 52 6.09 -7.04 -5.43
CA TYR A 52 6.48 -6.60 -4.09
C TYR A 52 7.31 -7.68 -3.38
N PRO A 53 8.32 -7.30 -2.57
CA PRO A 53 9.04 -8.25 -1.74
C PRO A 53 8.11 -9.04 -0.82
N LEU A 54 8.52 -10.25 -0.43
CA LEU A 54 7.77 -11.07 0.53
C LEU A 54 7.49 -10.28 1.82
N GLY A 55 6.27 -10.41 2.33
CA GLY A 55 5.82 -9.67 3.51
C GLY A 55 5.47 -8.21 3.23
N SER A 56 5.41 -7.78 1.98
CA SER A 56 4.97 -6.43 1.62
C SER A 56 3.93 -6.44 0.51
N GLN A 57 3.09 -5.42 0.49
CA GLN A 57 2.09 -5.22 -0.56
C GLN A 57 1.67 -3.76 -0.58
N ALA A 58 1.33 -3.23 -1.76
CA ALA A 58 0.60 -1.97 -1.82
C ALA A 58 -0.80 -2.16 -2.40
N VAL A 59 -1.77 -1.44 -1.84
CA VAL A 59 -3.19 -1.54 -2.20
C VAL A 59 -3.76 -0.16 -2.47
N CYS A 60 -4.59 -0.06 -3.50
CA CYS A 60 -5.36 1.14 -3.80
C CYS A 60 -6.77 0.97 -3.25
N ILE A 61 -7.14 1.83 -2.30
CA ILE A 61 -8.40 1.78 -1.58
C ILE A 61 -9.25 2.98 -1.99
N PRO A 62 -10.48 2.80 -2.50
CA PRO A 62 -11.38 3.92 -2.75
C PRO A 62 -11.77 4.55 -1.41
N GLN A 63 -11.68 5.87 -1.31
CA GLN A 63 -12.15 6.58 -0.12
C GLN A 63 -13.69 6.52 -0.07
N PRO A 64 -14.29 6.29 1.12
CA PRO A 64 -15.74 6.28 1.27
C PRO A 64 -16.35 7.60 0.76
N VAL A 65 -17.52 7.51 0.14
CA VAL A 65 -18.29 8.67 -0.28
C VAL A 65 -19.26 9.02 0.86
N GLY A 66 -18.90 9.98 1.70
CA GLY A 66 -19.66 10.40 2.88
C GLY A 66 -18.80 10.54 4.15
N GLU A 67 -19.37 11.10 5.24
CA GLU A 67 -18.71 11.07 6.56
C GLU A 67 -18.48 9.62 7.01
N PRO A 68 -17.31 9.28 7.58
CA PRO A 68 -17.10 7.98 8.20
C PRO A 68 -18.02 7.86 9.41
N THR A 69 -19.06 7.03 9.30
CA THR A 69 -19.94 6.64 10.42
C THR A 69 -19.28 5.63 11.34
#